data_AF-A0A484ZNV0-F1
#
_entry.id   AF-A0A484ZNV0-F1
#
_cell.length_a   1.000
_cell.length_b   1.000
_cell.length_c   1.000
_cell.angle_alpha   90.00
_cell.angle_beta   90.00
_cell.angle_gamma   90.00
#
_symmetry.space_group_name_H-M   'P 1'
#
loop_
_entity.id
_entity.type
_entity.pdbx_description
1 polymer ?
#
loop_
_entity_poly.entity_id
_entity_poly.type
_entity_poly.pdbx_seq_one_letter_code
_entity_poly.pdbx_strand_id
1 'polypeptide(L)' 'MQAHMMYSLWLGASLQAKISRRAEPLECALAHVTQLLAEPVS' A
#
# COMPACT_ATOMS: atom_id res chain seq x y z
N MET A 1 6.49 14.14 1.53
CA MET A 1 6.03 13.44 0.30
C MET A 1 5.59 11.99 0.56
N GLN A 2 6.28 11.23 1.42
CA GLN A 2 5.92 9.82 1.71
C GLN A 2 4.46 9.59 2.16
N ALA A 3 3.89 10.45 3.02
CA ALA A 3 2.50 10.27 3.48
C ALA A 3 1.45 10.33 2.35
N HIS A 4 1.62 11.22 1.35
CA HIS A 4 0.71 11.29 0.21
C HIS A 4 0.81 10.05 -0.68
N MET A 5 2.03 9.52 -0.87
CA MET A 5 2.28 8.28 -1.60
C MET A 5 1.65 7.08 -0.89
N MET A 6 1.81 6.98 0.43
CA MET A 6 1.18 5.90 1.22
C MET A 6 -0.34 5.97 1.16
N TYR A 7 -0.91 7.17 1.18
CA TYR A 7 -2.36 7.36 1.06
C TYR A 7 -2.89 6.95 -0.32
N SER A 8 -2.24 7.38 -1.41
CA SER A 8 -2.66 7.00 -2.76
C SER A 8 -2.53 5.50 -3.00
N LEU A 9 -1.47 4.87 -2.46
CA LEU A 9 -1.30 3.43 -2.47
C LEU A 9 -2.44 2.71 -1.74
N TRP A 10 -2.75 3.13 -0.51
CA TRP A 10 -3.86 2.55 0.27
C TRP A 10 -5.21 2.70 -0.41
N LEU A 11 -5.47 3.86 -1.02
CA LEU A 11 -6.68 4.12 -1.77
C LEU A 11 -6.82 3.18 -2.98
N GLY A 12 -5.76 3.04 -3.78
CA GLY A 12 -5.73 2.15 -4.95
C GLY A 12 -5.92 0.68 -4.58
N ALA A 13 -5.20 0.22 -3.55
CA ALA A 13 -5.30 -1.16 -3.06
C ALA A 13 -6.72 -1.48 -2.56
N SER A 14 -7.34 -0.54 -1.82
CA SER A 14 -8.71 -0.68 -1.33
C SER A 14 -9.73 -0.77 -2.47
N LEU A 15 -9.54 0.03 -3.52
CA LEU A 15 -10.41 -0.01 -4.69
C LEU A 15 -10.27 -1.34 -5.44
N GLN A 16 -9.04 -1.79 -5.69
CA GLN A 16 -8.77 -3.05 -6.38
C GLN A 16 -9.29 -4.25 -5.59
N ALA A 17 -9.13 -4.25 -4.27
CA ALA A 17 -9.65 -5.30 -3.39
C ALA A 17 -11.18 -5.39 -3.46
N LYS A 18 -11.88 -4.26 -3.48
CA LYS A 18 -13.35 -4.20 -3.61
C LYS A 18 -13.82 -4.71 -4.98
N ILE A 19 -13.16 -4.30 -6.07
CA ILE A 19 -13.51 -4.72 -7.44
C ILE A 19 -13.29 -6.23 -7.61
N SER A 20 -12.14 -6.73 -7.17
CA SER A 20 -11.76 -8.15 -7.34
C SER A 20 -12.35 -9.07 -6.28
N ARG A 21 -12.92 -8.53 -5.20
CA ARG A 21 -13.35 -9.25 -3.99
C ARG A 21 -12.23 -10.11 -3.38
N ARG A 22 -11.00 -9.60 -3.45
CA ARG A 22 -9.79 -10.25 -2.91
C ARG A 22 -9.09 -9.34 -1.92
N ALA A 23 -8.54 -9.91 -0.86
CA ALA A 23 -7.74 -9.18 0.12
C ALA A 23 -6.29 -8.95 -0.34
N GLU A 24 -5.80 -9.75 -1.29
CA GLU A 24 -4.43 -9.75 -1.82
C GLU A 24 -3.88 -8.34 -2.17
N PRO A 25 -4.63 -7.41 -2.80
CA PRO A 25 -4.11 -6.06 -3.05
C PRO A 25 -3.77 -5.27 -1.76
N LEU A 26 -4.53 -5.48 -0.68
CA LEU A 26 -4.28 -4.85 0.62
C LEU A 26 -3.04 -5.44 1.30
N GLU A 27 -2.87 -6.76 1.22
CA GLU A 27 -1.70 -7.46 1.76
C GLU A 27 -0.42 -7.01 1.07
N CYS A 28 -0.44 -6.91 -0.26
CA CYS A 28 0.67 -6.38 -1.05
C CYS A 28 0.99 -4.92 -0.70
N ALA A 29 -0.03 -4.07 -0.56
CA ALA A 29 0.16 -2.66 -0.19
C ALA A 29 0.77 -2.52 1.22
N LEU A 30 0.32 -3.34 2.18
CA LEU A 30 0.88 -3.36 3.53
C LEU A 30 2.35 -3.78 3.51
N ALA A 31 2.67 -4.90 2.83
CA ALA A 31 4.05 -5.38 2.72
C ALA A 31 4.98 -4.34 2.12
N HIS A 32 4.54 -3.67 1.05
CA HIS A 32 5.31 -2.61 0.40
C HIS A 32 5.56 -1.41 1.32
N VAL A 33 4.53 -0.96 2.06
CA VAL A 33 4.67 0.12 3.05
C VAL A 33 5.62 -0.27 4.17
N THR A 34 5.52 -1.50 4.68
CA THR A 34 6.44 -1.99 5.71
C THR A 34 7.90 -2.01 5.23
N GLN A 35 8.15 -2.42 3.98
CA GLN A 35 9.49 -2.35 3.39
C GLN A 35 9.97 -0.91 3.25
N LEU A 36 9.14 -0.01 2.72
CA LEU A 36 9.48 1.40 2.53
C LEU A 36 9.80 2.13 3.84
N LEU A 37 9.13 1.75 4.94
CA LEU A 37 9.39 2.30 6.27
C LEU A 37 10.60 1.66 6.97
N ALA A 38 10.96 0.43 6.58
CA ALA A 38 12.11 -0.28 7.12
C ALA A 38 13.43 0.10 6.42
N GLU A 39 13.39 0.56 5.17
CA GLU A 39 14.57 1.10 4.50
C GLU A 39 15.01 2.42 5.14
N PRO A 40 16.27 2.54 5.59
CA PRO A 40 16.77 3.79 6.12
C PRO A 40 16.86 4.81 4.98
N VAL A 41 16.29 5.99 5.19
CA VAL A 41 16.59 7.18 4.38
C VAL A 41 18.08 7.46 4.54
N SER A 42 18.86 7.13 3.50
CA SER A 42 20.25 7.59 3.32
C SER A 42 20.28 9.01 2.80
#